data_AF-A0A2H1IEU9-F1
#
_entry.id   AF-A0A2H1IEU9-F1
#
_cell.length_a   1.000
_cell.length_b   1.000
_cell.length_c   1.000
_cell.angle_alpha   90.00
_cell.angle_beta   90.00
_cell.angle_gamma   90.00
#
_symmetry.space_group_name_H-M   'P 1'
#
loop_
_entity.id
_entity.type
_entity.pdbx_description
1 polymer ?
#
loop_
_entity_poly.entity_id
_entity_poly.type
_entity_poly.pdbx_seq_one_letter_code
_entity_poly.pdbx_strand_id
1 'polypeptide(L)' 'MELEIKRERITDSVRKRREAGLDLGGRPRRITDSQIRNAVRLVESGEPAAAVARDLGMSRATFYRRSRALTQ' A
#
# COMPACT_ATOMS: atom_id res chain seq x y z
N MET A 1 -19.02 -3.97 30.71
CA MET A 1 -18.76 -5.40 30.44
C MET A 1 -19.04 -5.78 28.98
N GLU A 2 -20.24 -5.58 28.42
CA GLU A 2 -20.57 -6.00 27.04
C GLU A 2 -19.65 -5.40 25.95
N LEU A 3 -19.33 -4.10 26.06
CA LEU A 3 -18.43 -3.42 25.11
C LEU A 3 -17.02 -4.04 25.09
N GLU A 4 -16.53 -4.44 26.26
CA GLU A 4 -15.19 -5.02 26.42
C GLU A 4 -15.11 -6.40 25.78
N ILE A 5 -16.13 -7.24 26.01
CA ILE A 5 -16.27 -8.55 25.37
C ILE A 5 -16.35 -8.41 23.84
N LYS A 6 -17.09 -7.41 23.33
CA LYS A 6 -17.15 -7.15 21.87
C LYS A 6 -15.78 -6.74 21.31
N ARG A 7 -15.05 -5.87 22.01
CA ARG A 7 -13.70 -5.44 21.60
C ARG A 7 -12.72 -6.60 21.57
N GLU A 8 -12.75 -7.47 22.58
CA GLU A 8 -11.91 -8.65 22.66
C GLU A 8 -12.18 -9.59 21.48
N ARG A 9 -13.46 -9.87 21.17
CA ARG A 9 -13.84 -10.71 20.03
C ARG A 9 -13.39 -10.15 18.68
N ILE A 10 -13.49 -8.83 18.49
CA ILE A 10 -13.01 -8.18 17.27
C ILE A 10 -11.49 -8.32 17.15
N THR A 11 -10.77 -8.08 18.24
CA THR A 11 -9.31 -8.17 18.28
C THR A 11 -8.84 -9.58 17.98
N ASP A 12 -9.45 -10.59 18.60
CA ASP A 12 -9.12 -12.00 18.37
C ASP A 12 -9.39 -12.43 16.91
N SER A 13 -10.53 -12.02 16.35
CA SER A 13 -10.85 -12.29 14.94
C SER A 13 -9.86 -11.63 13.97
N VAL A 14 -9.48 -10.37 14.22
CA VAL A 14 -8.50 -9.64 13.40
C VAL A 14 -7.13 -10.29 13.50
N ARG A 15 -6.72 -10.74 14.70
CA ARG A 15 -5.46 -11.48 14.90
C ARG A 15 -5.43 -12.77 14.09
N LYS A 16 -6.46 -13.60 14.20
CA LYS A 16 -6.58 -14.86 13.42
C LYS A 16 -6.50 -14.61 11.92
N ARG A 17 -7.16 -13.56 11.42
CA ARG A 17 -7.06 -13.18 10.00
C ARG A 17 -5.66 -12.72 9.60
N ARG A 18 -4.97 -11.95 10.46
CA ARG A 18 -3.57 -11.55 10.23
C ARG A 18 -2.64 -12.75 10.12
N GLU A 19 -2.75 -13.69 11.07
CA GLU A 19 -1.94 -14.91 11.10
C GLU A 19 -2.19 -15.79 9.88
N ALA A 20 -3.44 -15.88 9.41
CA ALA A 20 -3.80 -16.60 8.19
C ALA A 20 -3.51 -15.83 6.89
N GLY A 21 -2.96 -14.61 6.95
CA GLY A 21 -2.69 -13.78 5.78
C GLY A 21 -3.95 -13.33 5.02
N LEU A 22 -5.11 -13.36 5.67
CA LEU A 22 -6.40 -13.01 5.07
C LEU A 22 -6.62 -11.49 5.03
N ASP A 23 -7.50 -11.06 4.13
CA ASP A 23 -7.88 -9.66 4.03
C ASP A 23 -8.52 -9.15 5.34
N LEU A 24 -8.00 -8.02 5.82
CA LEU A 24 -8.50 -7.33 7.00
C LEU A 24 -9.60 -6.32 6.67
N GLY A 25 -9.87 -6.13 5.38
CA GLY A 25 -10.69 -5.05 4.86
C GLY A 25 -9.91 -3.74 4.76
N GLY A 26 -10.62 -2.65 4.55
CA GLY A 26 -10.03 -1.33 4.28
C GLY A 26 -9.93 -1.05 2.78
N ARG A 27 -9.22 0.03 2.43
CA ARG A 27 -9.14 0.46 1.04
C ARG A 27 -8.19 -0.47 0.25
N PRO A 28 -8.65 -1.12 -0.83
CA PRO A 28 -7.79 -1.96 -1.64
C PRO A 28 -6.68 -1.11 -2.27
N ARG A 29 -5.49 -1.71 -2.41
CA ARG A 29 -4.35 -1.06 -3.07
C ARG A 29 -4.67 -0.91 -4.56
N ARG A 30 -4.73 0.34 -5.03
CA ARG A 30 -4.91 0.65 -6.46
C ARG A 30 -3.60 0.61 -7.26
N ILE A 31 -2.47 0.91 -6.61
CA ILE A 31 -1.16 0.98 -7.25
C ILE A 31 -0.33 -0.24 -6.85
N THR A 32 -0.01 -1.08 -7.82
CA THR A 32 0.74 -2.32 -7.64
C THR A 32 2.25 -2.06 -7.50
N ASP A 33 2.99 -3.03 -6.95
CA ASP A 33 4.46 -2.93 -6.88
C ASP A 33 5.10 -2.91 -8.27
N SER A 34 4.51 -3.59 -9.27
CA SER A 34 4.99 -3.56 -10.65
C SER A 34 4.87 -2.17 -11.28
N GLN A 35 3.77 -1.44 -11.02
CA GLN A 35 3.61 -0.06 -11.47
C GLN A 35 4.65 0.87 -10.82
N ILE A 36 4.98 0.67 -9.54
CA ILE A 36 6.03 1.44 -8.88
C ILE A 36 7.41 1.14 -9.48
N ARG A 37 7.77 -0.13 -9.69
CA ARG A 37 9.05 -0.49 -10.34
C ARG A 37 9.14 0.08 -11.76
N ASN A 38 8.04 0.09 -12.50
CA ASN A 38 8.01 0.73 -13.82
C ASN A 38 8.24 2.24 -13.72
N ALA A 39 7.57 2.91 -12.79
CA ALA A 39 7.75 4.34 -12.55
C ALA A 39 9.21 4.68 -12.18
N VAL A 40 9.85 3.85 -11.35
CA VAL A 40 11.26 4.02 -10.96
C VAL A 40 12.16 3.95 -12.20
N ARG A 41 12.00 2.94 -13.06
CA ARG A 41 12.79 2.83 -14.30
C ARG A 41 12.63 4.03 -15.22
N LEU A 42 11.41 4.57 -15.37
CA LEU A 42 11.17 5.75 -16.20
C LEU A 42 11.89 6.99 -15.64
N VAL A 43 11.86 7.16 -14.32
CA VAL A 43 12.56 8.27 -13.67
C VAL A 43 14.08 8.11 -13.78
N GLU A 44 14.59 6.88 -13.65
CA GLU A 44 16.02 6.55 -13.84
C GLU A 44 16.47 6.76 -15.29
N SER A 45 15.58 6.55 -16.28
CA SER A 45 15.86 6.88 -17.69
C SER A 45 15.77 8.38 -18.01
N GLY A 46 15.54 9.23 -17.01
CA GLY A 46 15.55 10.69 -17.15
C GLY A 46 14.17 11.35 -17.21
N GLU A 47 13.07 10.59 -17.12
CA GLU A 47 11.73 11.18 -17.15
C GLU A 47 11.42 11.96 -15.85
N PRO A 48 10.77 13.13 -15.92
CA PRO A 48 10.38 13.86 -14.72
C PRO A 48 9.40 13.07 -13.85
N ALA A 49 9.77 12.79 -12.60
CA ALA A 49 8.95 12.01 -11.66
C ALA A 49 7.53 12.56 -11.47
N ALA A 50 7.33 13.88 -11.60
CA ALA A 50 6.01 14.49 -11.53
C ALA A 50 5.11 14.14 -12.73
N ALA A 51 5.68 14.02 -13.94
CA ALA A 51 4.97 13.57 -15.13
C ALA A 51 4.62 12.09 -15.01
N VAL A 52 5.62 11.25 -14.74
CA VAL A 52 5.45 9.79 -14.58
C VAL A 52 4.37 9.46 -13.54
N ALA A 53 4.40 10.11 -12.37
CA ALA A 53 3.40 9.86 -11.33
C ALA A 53 1.97 10.23 -11.80
N ARG A 54 1.82 11.38 -12.47
CA ARG A 54 0.53 11.84 -13.01
C ARG A 54 -0.01 10.86 -14.05
N ASP A 55 0.83 10.44 -14.98
CA ASP A 55 0.44 9.57 -16.09
C ASP A 55 0.06 8.17 -15.60
N LEU A 56 0.70 7.69 -14.54
CA LEU A 56 0.37 6.43 -13.87
C LEU A 56 -0.76 6.55 -12.84
N GLY A 57 -1.42 7.72 -12.75
CA GLY A 57 -2.58 7.93 -11.88
C GLY A 57 -2.27 7.89 -10.37
N MET A 58 -1.04 8.23 -9.97
CA MET A 58 -0.62 8.27 -8.57
C MET A 58 -0.09 9.65 -8.14
N SER A 59 -0.19 9.96 -6.86
CA SER A 59 0.42 11.18 -6.34
C SER A 59 1.95 11.03 -6.25
N ARG A 60 2.68 12.13 -6.38
CA ARG A 60 4.15 12.19 -6.14
C ARG A 60 4.52 11.61 -4.78
N ALA A 61 3.72 11.89 -3.75
CA ALA A 61 3.91 11.36 -2.41
C ALA A 61 3.78 9.82 -2.36
N THR A 62 2.83 9.26 -3.12
CA THR A 62 2.68 7.79 -3.24
C THR A 62 3.88 7.18 -3.95
N PHE A 63 4.32 7.78 -5.05
CA PHE A 63 5.53 7.35 -5.76
C PHE A 63 6.74 7.28 -4.83
N TYR A 64 7.13 8.41 -4.20
CA TYR A 64 8.32 8.46 -3.35
C TYR A 64 8.25 7.55 -2.11
N ARG A 65 7.10 7.49 -1.44
CA ARG A 65 6.92 6.60 -0.28
C ARG A 65 7.08 5.13 -0.68
N ARG A 66 6.54 4.76 -1.84
CA ARG A 66 6.52 3.37 -2.30
C ARG A 66 7.83 2.94 -2.93
N SER A 67 8.50 3.82 -3.68
CA SER A 67 9.84 3.54 -4.22
C SER A 67 10.83 3.26 -3.09
N ARG A 68 10.87 4.13 -2.06
CA ARG A 68 11.72 3.92 -0.87
C ARG A 68 11.45 2.57 -0.17
N ALA A 69 10.19 2.14 -0.11
CA ALA A 69 9.80 0.90 0.55
C ALA A 69 10.05 -0.37 -0.28
N LEU A 70 10.30 -0.24 -1.59
CA LEU A 70 10.57 -1.38 -2.48
C LEU A 70 12.06 -1.52 -2.87
N THR A 71 12.87 -0.50 -2.56
CA THR A 71 14.32 -0.50 -2.78
C THR A 71 15.11 -0.89 -1.52
N GLN A 72 14.47 -0.87 -0.34
CA GLN A 72 14.98 -1.46 0.91
C GLN A 72 14.56 -2.92 1.01
#